data_AF-A0A7S2T7L1-F1
#
_entry.id   AF-A0A7S2T7L1-F1
#
_cell.length_a   1.000
_cell.length_b   1.000
_cell.length_c   1.000
_cell.angle_alpha   90.00
_cell.angle_beta   90.00
_cell.angle_gamma   90.00
#
_symmetry.space_group_name_H-M   'P 1'
#
loop_
_entity.id
_entity.type
_entity.pdbx_description
1 polymer ?
#
loop_
_entity_poly.entity_id
_entity_poly.type
_entity_poly.pdbx_seq_one_letter_code
_entity_poly.pdbx_strand_id
1 'polypeptide(L)'
;WVMQAGLLKPVEGDRLLNDVLGGRSTEAALRDTAGAFLACFPRQDRFRACNALSLLLRDDLAGLLGGPQRVAAYFILSIVHCENKQPETSYLYHNPFYRLLAKLVLSKDTPAVERAAIHRILVSGYTNEIQSATPVALLDYSARSAPAITACDPAKLSSSITFEPEPGVRFWRDIGNKGAKRAGNFSNASSQHARSAPGGRSLEAPGGREVPWNLSSETIEEALRAPLLPSRQQDLISRIKAQPHSDPQFTRELCGFDSTCLPLLVENNPPVAVELLRKVLGAGQLQDLMLEYFAALVGMEMSVHAMEVFKALICDSSIPTDITNLYITNCIAKCHGVKDTYMQNRLVRLLSVFLQSLVRSKSAQLRDMVIEIQSFCIEFSRVKEAATLFRMLKTIEQA
;
A
#
# COMPACT_ATOMS: atom_id res chain seq x y z
N TRP A 1 13.80 -17.79 3.47
CA TRP A 1 12.53 -17.10 3.75
C TRP A 1 12.25 -15.95 2.79
N VAL A 2 13.08 -14.90 2.70
CA VAL A 2 12.99 -13.92 1.58
C VAL A 2 13.03 -14.60 0.20
N MET A 3 13.87 -15.65 0.07
CA MET A 3 13.97 -16.49 -1.12
C MET A 3 12.73 -17.38 -1.37
N GLN A 4 11.94 -17.71 -0.34
CA GLN A 4 10.72 -18.51 -0.46
C GLN A 4 9.49 -17.65 -0.80
N ALA A 5 9.52 -16.37 -0.45
CA ALA A 5 8.50 -15.39 -0.82
C ALA A 5 8.63 -14.88 -2.28
N GLY A 6 9.66 -15.32 -3.03
CA GLY A 6 9.87 -14.95 -4.44
C GLY A 6 10.25 -13.48 -4.66
N LEU A 7 10.58 -12.73 -3.59
CA LEU A 7 10.83 -11.28 -3.66
C LEU A 7 12.21 -10.93 -4.21
N LEU A 8 13.22 -11.75 -3.94
CA LEU A 8 14.59 -11.61 -4.44
C LEU A 8 15.10 -12.95 -4.97
N LYS A 9 15.96 -12.92 -5.99
CA LYS A 9 16.69 -14.12 -6.43
C LYS A 9 17.67 -14.57 -5.34
N PRO A 10 18.06 -15.86 -5.29
CA PRO A 10 18.98 -16.36 -4.26
C PRO A 10 20.29 -15.56 -4.15
N VAL A 11 20.90 -15.23 -5.29
CA VAL A 11 22.13 -14.44 -5.36
C VAL A 11 21.93 -12.99 -4.86
N GLU A 12 20.75 -12.42 -5.05
CA GLU A 12 20.41 -11.07 -4.59
C GLU A 12 20.16 -11.05 -3.07
N GLY A 13 19.55 -12.11 -2.53
CA GLY A 13 19.39 -12.31 -1.10
C GLY A 13 20.74 -12.47 -0.37
N ASP A 14 21.66 -13.24 -0.94
CA ASP A 14 22.99 -13.42 -0.36
C ASP A 14 23.81 -12.13 -0.36
N ARG A 15 23.70 -11.30 -1.41
CA ARG A 15 24.31 -9.97 -1.45
C ARG A 15 23.73 -9.02 -0.41
N LEU A 16 22.41 -9.05 -0.22
CA LEU A 16 21.76 -8.23 0.81
C LEU A 16 22.27 -8.59 2.22
N LEU A 17 22.41 -9.88 2.50
CA LEU A 17 22.81 -10.36 3.83
C LEU A 17 24.32 -10.23 4.08
N ASN A 18 25.15 -10.53 3.08
CA ASN A 18 26.61 -10.57 3.25
C ASN A 18 27.31 -9.25 2.92
N ASP A 19 26.88 -8.57 1.86
CA ASP A 19 27.56 -7.35 1.38
C ASP A 19 26.96 -6.08 2.00
N VAL A 20 25.65 -6.06 2.24
CA VAL A 20 24.95 -4.89 2.79
C VAL A 20 24.76 -4.99 4.31
N LEU A 21 24.34 -6.15 4.84
CA LEU A 21 24.08 -6.36 6.27
C LEU A 21 25.13 -7.23 6.98
N GLY A 22 26.25 -7.53 6.31
CA GLY A 22 27.32 -8.36 6.85
C GLY A 22 28.09 -7.67 7.99
N GLY A 23 29.03 -8.38 8.63
CA GLY A 23 29.73 -7.88 9.82
C GLY A 23 30.47 -6.54 9.68
N ARG A 24 30.78 -6.09 8.45
CA ARG A 24 31.38 -4.77 8.22
C ARG A 24 30.37 -3.62 8.29
N SER A 25 29.08 -3.89 8.07
CA SER A 25 28.02 -2.87 8.06
C SER A 25 27.67 -2.35 9.44
N THR A 26 28.06 -3.07 10.50
CA THR A 26 27.84 -2.67 11.89
C THR A 26 28.86 -1.64 12.37
N GLU A 27 30.05 -1.61 11.73
CA GLU A 27 31.15 -0.69 12.04
C GLU A 27 31.24 0.47 11.03
N ALA A 28 30.68 0.30 9.84
CA ALA A 28 30.60 1.36 8.82
C ALA A 28 29.57 2.45 9.21
N ALA A 29 29.78 3.66 8.68
CA ALA A 29 28.79 4.72 8.83
C ALA A 29 27.48 4.34 8.12
N LEU A 30 26.35 4.76 8.68
CA LEU A 30 25.02 4.48 8.12
C LEU A 30 24.89 4.93 6.65
N ARG A 31 25.55 6.04 6.26
CA ARG A 31 25.64 6.50 4.85
C ARG A 31 26.33 5.49 3.94
N ASP A 32 27.40 4.86 4.40
CA ASP A 32 28.18 3.93 3.58
C ASP A 32 27.43 2.62 3.38
N THR A 33 26.78 2.12 4.43
CA THR A 33 25.89 0.95 4.37
C THR A 33 24.70 1.18 3.43
N ALA A 34 24.13 2.39 3.46
CA ALA A 34 23.10 2.79 2.51
C ALA A 34 23.63 2.92 1.07
N GLY A 35 24.84 3.47 0.90
CA GLY A 35 25.51 3.56 -0.39
C GLY A 35 25.75 2.19 -1.02
N ALA A 36 26.21 1.22 -0.22
CA ALA A 36 26.38 -0.17 -0.62
C ALA A 36 25.05 -0.79 -1.08
N PHE A 37 23.96 -0.58 -0.35
CA PHE A 37 22.62 -1.03 -0.76
C PHE A 37 22.19 -0.41 -2.10
N LEU A 38 22.37 0.90 -2.28
CA LEU A 38 21.98 1.60 -3.50
C LEU A 38 22.82 1.19 -4.72
N ALA A 39 24.06 0.73 -4.50
CA ALA A 39 24.94 0.18 -5.52
C ALA A 39 24.61 -1.29 -5.85
N CYS A 40 24.23 -2.10 -4.86
CA CYS A 40 23.82 -3.48 -5.06
C CYS A 40 22.47 -3.62 -5.79
N PHE A 41 21.54 -2.68 -5.57
CA PHE A 41 20.18 -2.75 -6.11
C PHE A 41 19.86 -1.57 -7.05
N PRO A 42 19.62 -1.83 -8.35
CA PRO A 42 19.18 -0.79 -9.30
C PRO A 42 17.77 -0.32 -8.95
N ARG A 43 17.39 0.90 -9.40
CA ARG A 43 16.14 1.58 -8.99
C ARG A 43 14.88 0.71 -9.07
N GLN A 44 14.77 -0.11 -10.12
CA GLN A 44 13.63 -1.02 -10.36
C GLN A 44 13.49 -2.15 -9.31
N ASP A 45 14.60 -2.56 -8.68
CA ASP A 45 14.65 -3.68 -7.74
C ASP A 45 14.72 -3.22 -6.27
N ARG A 46 14.96 -1.93 -6.03
CA ARG A 46 15.05 -1.35 -4.67
C ARG A 46 13.78 -1.57 -3.85
N PHE A 47 12.60 -1.45 -4.46
CA PHE A 47 11.35 -1.67 -3.75
C PHE A 47 11.19 -3.14 -3.32
N ARG A 48 11.58 -4.10 -4.17
CA ARG A 48 11.57 -5.53 -3.84
C ARG A 48 12.57 -5.85 -2.73
N ALA A 49 13.76 -5.26 -2.79
CA ALA A 49 14.80 -5.38 -1.77
C ALA A 49 14.39 -4.76 -0.42
N CYS A 50 13.71 -3.61 -0.43
CA CYS A 50 13.16 -3.00 0.79
C CYS A 50 12.01 -3.84 1.39
N ASN A 51 11.16 -4.47 0.57
CA ASN A 51 10.16 -5.42 1.07
C ASN A 51 10.79 -6.68 1.66
N ALA A 52 11.88 -7.16 1.07
CA ALA A 52 12.67 -8.23 1.67
C ALA A 52 13.25 -7.82 3.04
N LEU A 53 13.79 -6.60 3.15
CA LEU A 53 14.29 -6.05 4.41
C LEU A 53 13.18 -5.89 5.46
N SER A 54 12.00 -5.40 5.09
CA SER A 54 10.88 -5.26 6.02
C SER A 54 10.41 -6.60 6.57
N LEU A 55 10.44 -7.67 5.75
CA LEU A 55 10.17 -9.03 6.20
C LEU A 55 11.24 -9.55 7.17
N LEU A 56 12.53 -9.28 6.91
CA LEU A 56 13.63 -9.67 7.80
C LEU A 56 13.60 -8.95 9.16
N LEU A 57 12.95 -7.79 9.22
CA LEU A 57 12.83 -6.98 10.43
C LEU A 57 11.63 -7.36 11.31
N ARG A 58 10.76 -8.26 10.86
CA ARG A 58 9.60 -8.72 11.63
C ARG A 58 10.03 -9.46 12.90
N ASP A 59 9.21 -9.35 13.94
CA ASP A 59 9.51 -9.87 15.28
C ASP A 59 9.50 -11.41 15.34
N ASP A 60 8.80 -12.08 14.42
CA ASP A 60 8.83 -13.54 14.24
C ASP A 60 10.17 -14.07 13.73
N LEU A 61 11.03 -13.18 13.22
CA LEU A 61 12.37 -13.47 12.69
C LEU A 61 13.48 -12.73 13.44
N ALA A 62 13.21 -12.22 14.65
CA ALA A 62 14.12 -11.39 15.45
C ALA A 62 15.49 -12.01 15.79
N GLY A 63 15.69 -13.31 15.52
CA GLY A 63 16.98 -14.00 15.69
C GLY A 63 17.91 -13.99 14.46
N LEU A 64 17.45 -13.53 13.30
CA LEU A 64 18.23 -13.55 12.04
C LEU A 64 19.14 -12.33 11.86
N LEU A 65 18.73 -11.17 12.40
CA LEU A 65 19.49 -9.93 12.35
C LEU A 65 19.74 -9.43 13.78
N GLY A 66 21.00 -9.16 14.12
CA GLY A 66 21.35 -8.51 15.37
C GLY A 66 20.91 -7.04 15.42
N GLY A 67 20.82 -6.47 16.62
CA GLY A 67 20.39 -5.08 16.84
C GLY A 67 21.06 -4.06 15.90
N PRO A 68 22.41 -4.05 15.76
CA PRO A 68 23.09 -3.13 14.85
C PRO A 68 22.69 -3.29 13.37
N GLN A 69 22.45 -4.53 12.92
CA GLN A 69 21.99 -4.82 11.56
C GLN A 69 20.54 -4.37 11.35
N ARG A 70 19.68 -4.52 12.38
CA ARG A 70 18.30 -4.04 12.36
C ARG A 70 18.24 -2.52 12.24
N VAL A 71 19.08 -1.80 12.99
CA VAL A 71 19.20 -0.33 12.89
C VAL A 71 19.68 0.11 11.51
N ALA A 72 20.68 -0.57 10.94
CA ALA A 72 21.11 -0.30 9.56
C ALA A 72 19.97 -0.53 8.55
N ALA A 73 19.19 -1.60 8.72
CA ALA A 73 18.05 -1.89 7.87
C ALA A 73 16.91 -0.85 8.02
N TYR A 74 16.59 -0.40 9.25
CA TYR A 74 15.63 0.68 9.47
C TYR A 74 16.09 2.00 8.85
N PHE A 75 17.39 2.29 8.91
CA PHE A 75 17.96 3.46 8.25
C PHE A 75 17.84 3.36 6.72
N ILE A 76 18.19 2.23 6.11
CA ILE A 76 18.01 1.97 4.66
C ILE A 76 16.54 2.17 4.28
N LEU A 77 15.62 1.55 5.03
CA LEU A 77 14.17 1.70 4.80
C LEU A 77 13.73 3.16 4.90
N SER A 78 14.33 3.97 5.77
CA SER A 78 13.97 5.38 5.92
C SER A 78 14.44 6.29 4.77
N ILE A 79 15.48 5.92 4.02
CA ILE A 79 16.12 6.82 3.04
C ILE A 79 16.00 6.39 1.57
N VAL A 80 15.80 5.10 1.28
CA VAL A 80 15.91 4.58 -0.12
C VAL A 80 14.86 5.18 -1.06
N HIS A 81 13.70 5.55 -0.53
CA HIS A 81 12.58 6.09 -1.28
C HIS A 81 12.34 7.58 -1.03
N CYS A 82 13.19 8.22 -0.22
CA CYS A 82 13.22 9.67 -0.14
C CYS A 82 14.09 10.17 -1.30
N GLU A 83 13.52 10.90 -2.25
CA GLU A 83 14.28 11.56 -3.31
C GLU A 83 15.13 12.70 -2.73
N ASN A 84 16.18 12.36 -1.99
CA ASN A 84 16.97 13.31 -1.22
C ASN A 84 18.01 14.01 -2.08
N LYS A 85 17.70 15.23 -2.49
CA LYS A 85 18.70 16.19 -2.98
C LYS A 85 19.21 17.13 -1.87
N GLN A 86 18.44 17.33 -0.79
CA GLN A 86 18.83 18.17 0.37
C GLN A 86 18.17 17.69 1.67
N PRO A 87 18.86 17.78 2.84
CA PRO A 87 18.33 17.33 4.15
C PRO A 87 17.12 18.15 4.64
N GLU A 88 16.99 19.41 4.21
CA GLU A 88 15.93 20.32 4.64
C GLU A 88 14.60 20.10 3.90
N THR A 89 14.64 19.45 2.73
CA THR A 89 13.46 19.16 1.89
C THR A 89 13.07 17.68 1.92
N SER A 90 13.71 16.87 2.77
CA SER A 90 13.49 15.43 2.76
C SER A 90 12.33 15.00 3.64
N TYR A 91 11.21 14.72 2.98
CA TYR A 91 9.96 14.33 3.59
C TYR A 91 9.92 12.81 3.82
N LEU A 92 10.32 12.38 5.02
CA LEU A 92 10.30 10.96 5.42
C LEU A 92 8.91 10.32 5.31
N TYR A 93 7.82 11.11 5.40
CA TYR A 93 6.45 10.61 5.29
C TYR A 93 6.06 10.13 3.87
N HIS A 94 6.78 10.54 2.82
CA HIS A 94 6.57 10.01 1.46
C HIS A 94 7.21 8.63 1.27
N ASN A 95 7.95 8.15 2.26
CA ASN A 95 8.57 6.84 2.19
C ASN A 95 7.50 5.74 2.40
N PRO A 96 7.39 4.74 1.50
CA PRO A 96 6.41 3.65 1.62
C PRO A 96 6.60 2.76 2.86
N PHE A 97 7.73 2.88 3.57
CA PHE A 97 7.99 2.16 4.82
C PHE A 97 7.85 3.05 6.06
N TYR A 98 7.47 4.32 5.90
CA TYR A 98 7.34 5.27 7.00
C TYR A 98 6.36 4.79 8.08
N ARG A 99 5.19 4.28 7.68
CA ARG A 99 4.19 3.78 8.63
C ARG A 99 4.65 2.54 9.38
N LEU A 100 5.43 1.67 8.73
CA LEU A 100 6.05 0.52 9.40
C LEU A 100 6.99 1.01 10.51
N LEU A 101 7.87 1.96 10.20
CA LEU A 101 8.80 2.53 11.17
C LEU A 101 8.07 3.28 12.29
N ALA A 102 7.04 4.06 11.97
CA ALA A 102 6.22 4.76 12.96
C ALA A 102 5.46 3.79 13.88
N LYS A 103 4.92 2.69 13.32
CA LYS A 103 4.26 1.63 14.11
C LYS A 103 5.25 0.97 15.08
N LEU A 104 6.48 0.71 14.66
CA LEU A 104 7.53 0.15 15.52
C LEU A 104 7.91 1.12 16.65
N VAL A 105 7.91 2.42 16.37
CA VAL A 105 8.15 3.45 17.40
C VAL A 105 7.01 3.52 18.42
N LEU A 106 5.76 3.30 17.99
CA LEU A 106 4.59 3.36 18.86
C LEU A 106 4.26 2.01 19.53
N SER A 107 4.88 0.92 19.07
CA SER A 107 4.68 -0.43 19.61
C SER A 107 5.39 -0.63 20.95
N LYS A 108 4.70 -1.27 21.90
CA LYS A 108 5.28 -1.69 23.19
C LYS A 108 6.14 -2.95 23.06
N ASP A 109 5.92 -3.73 21.99
CA ASP A 109 6.55 -5.03 21.77
C ASP A 109 7.98 -4.90 21.24
N THR A 110 8.32 -3.77 20.62
CA THR A 110 9.67 -3.48 20.12
C THR A 110 10.60 -3.08 21.28
N PRO A 111 11.85 -3.58 21.34
CA PRO A 111 12.80 -3.22 22.39
C PRO A 111 12.98 -1.72 22.53
N ALA A 112 13.02 -1.20 23.77
CA ALA A 112 13.08 0.23 24.05
C ALA A 112 14.29 0.94 23.40
N VAL A 113 15.41 0.23 23.29
CA VAL A 113 16.64 0.72 22.64
C VAL A 113 16.45 0.86 21.12
N GLU A 114 15.83 -0.14 20.47
CA GLU A 114 15.52 -0.09 19.04
C GLU A 114 14.48 0.99 18.74
N ARG A 115 13.43 1.09 19.57
CA ARG A 115 12.40 2.12 19.47
C ARG A 115 13.00 3.53 19.52
N ALA A 116 13.96 3.74 20.42
CA ALA A 116 14.69 5.00 20.56
C ALA A 116 15.56 5.32 19.34
N ALA A 117 16.20 4.30 18.75
CA ALA A 117 16.97 4.43 17.51
C ALA A 117 16.08 4.80 16.33
N ILE A 118 14.96 4.10 16.13
CA ILE A 118 14.02 4.36 15.03
C ILE A 118 13.38 5.74 15.20
N HIS A 119 12.96 6.11 16.41
CA HIS A 119 12.42 7.45 16.69
C HIS A 119 13.42 8.55 16.33
N ARG A 120 14.71 8.38 16.64
CA ARG A 120 15.76 9.35 16.27
C ARG A 120 15.97 9.41 14.76
N ILE A 121 15.92 8.27 14.05
CA ILE A 121 15.99 8.23 12.59
C ILE A 121 14.80 8.99 11.96
N LEU A 122 13.61 8.85 12.53
CA LEU A 122 12.38 9.51 12.04
C LEU A 122 12.32 11.01 12.36
N VAL A 123 12.77 11.44 13.55
CA VAL A 123 12.67 12.85 13.98
C VAL A 123 13.83 13.70 13.49
N SER A 124 15.06 13.17 13.54
CA SER A 124 16.29 13.89 13.17
C SER A 124 16.82 13.47 11.80
N GLY A 125 15.96 12.89 10.96
CA GLY A 125 16.36 12.20 9.74
C GLY A 125 17.18 13.04 8.76
N TYR A 126 18.02 12.33 8.00
CA TYR A 126 18.99 12.82 7.03
C TYR A 126 19.98 13.90 7.50
N THR A 127 20.06 14.21 8.80
CA THR A 127 21.12 15.06 9.35
C THR A 127 22.50 14.41 9.20
N ASN A 128 23.54 15.21 9.02
CA ASN A 128 24.92 14.70 8.89
C ASN A 128 25.37 13.90 10.13
N GLU A 129 24.81 14.21 11.31
CA GLU A 129 25.07 13.49 12.56
C GLU A 129 24.61 12.02 12.49
N ILE A 130 23.40 11.75 11.98
CA ILE A 130 22.90 10.37 11.85
C ILE A 130 23.62 9.65 10.71
N GLN A 131 23.88 10.33 9.61
CA GLN A 131 24.52 9.73 8.44
C GLN A 131 25.97 9.27 8.71
N SER A 132 26.68 10.00 9.57
CA SER A 132 28.06 9.67 9.97
C SER A 132 28.14 8.73 11.18
N ALA A 133 27.02 8.49 11.87
CA ALA A 133 26.99 7.54 12.99
C ALA A 133 27.09 6.10 12.51
N THR A 134 27.72 5.25 13.31
CA THR A 134 27.69 3.79 13.14
C THR A 134 26.43 3.22 13.80
N PRO A 135 25.87 2.09 13.32
CA PRO A 135 24.72 1.46 13.95
C PRO A 135 24.92 1.14 15.45
N VAL A 136 26.14 0.76 15.84
CA VAL A 136 26.51 0.50 17.24
C VAL A 136 26.48 1.79 18.07
N ALA A 137 27.11 2.86 17.59
CA ALA A 137 27.11 4.14 18.30
C ALA A 137 25.70 4.73 18.44
N LEU A 138 24.84 4.53 17.43
CA LEU A 138 23.46 4.95 17.48
C LEU A 138 22.66 4.16 18.52
N LEU A 139 22.87 2.84 18.63
CA LEU A 139 22.25 2.00 19.66
C LEU A 139 22.73 2.36 21.07
N ASP A 140 24.04 2.59 21.26
CA ASP A 140 24.60 2.97 22.56
C ASP A 140 24.08 4.33 23.05
N TYR A 141 23.89 5.27 22.12
CA TYR A 141 23.23 6.54 22.40
C TYR A 141 21.75 6.34 22.74
N SER A 142 21.06 5.54 21.92
CA SER A 142 19.65 5.22 22.08
C SER A 142 19.36 4.49 23.40
N ALA A 143 20.28 3.67 23.90
CA ALA A 143 20.15 3.01 25.20
C ALA A 143 20.12 4.01 26.37
N ARG A 144 20.83 5.14 26.24
CA ARG A 144 20.82 6.22 27.25
C ARG A 144 19.51 7.03 27.20
N SER A 145 18.92 7.19 26.02
CA SER A 145 17.65 7.91 25.83
C SER A 145 16.38 7.05 25.91
N ALA A 146 16.52 5.72 25.84
CA ALA A 146 15.42 4.75 25.90
C ALA A 146 14.45 4.95 27.09
N PRO A 147 14.90 5.17 28.34
CA PRO A 147 13.98 5.40 29.45
C PRO A 147 13.11 6.66 29.27
N ALA A 148 13.64 7.73 28.65
CA ALA A 148 12.87 8.95 28.39
C ALA A 148 11.79 8.76 27.31
N ILE A 149 12.08 7.95 26.29
CA ILE A 149 11.12 7.63 25.22
C ILE A 149 10.03 6.67 25.71
N THR A 150 10.38 5.73 26.59
CA THR A 150 9.44 4.78 27.18
C THR A 150 8.48 5.44 28.19
N ALA A 151 8.94 6.51 28.85
CA ALA A 151 8.13 7.33 29.75
C ALA A 151 7.26 8.37 29.01
N CYS A 152 7.47 8.55 27.70
CA CYS A 152 6.72 9.50 26.89
C CYS A 152 5.35 8.91 26.50
N ASP A 153 4.30 9.71 26.63
CA ASP A 153 2.94 9.33 26.20
C ASP A 153 2.95 9.03 24.68
N PRO A 154 2.40 7.90 24.21
CA PRO A 154 2.29 7.60 22.79
C PRO A 154 1.67 8.75 21.97
N ALA A 155 0.75 9.55 22.55
CA ALA A 155 0.18 10.72 21.89
C ALA A 155 1.19 11.86 21.66
N LYS A 156 2.17 12.01 22.56
CA LYS A 156 3.28 12.98 22.43
C LYS A 156 4.37 12.46 21.50
N LEU A 157 4.57 11.14 21.48
CA LEU A 157 5.49 10.50 20.54
C LEU A 157 4.97 10.60 19.11
N SER A 158 3.65 10.41 18.91
CA SER A 158 3.01 10.60 17.61
C SER A 158 3.02 12.06 17.14
N SER A 159 2.90 13.05 18.04
CA SER A 159 2.99 14.46 17.65
C SER A 159 4.42 14.93 17.35
N SER A 160 5.42 14.22 17.86
CA SER A 160 6.85 14.47 17.57
C SER A 160 7.27 13.91 16.21
N ILE A 161 6.47 13.01 15.63
CA ILE A 161 6.68 12.37 14.33
C ILE A 161 5.81 13.11 13.31
N THR A 162 6.41 13.72 12.29
CA THR A 162 5.68 14.55 11.31
C THR A 162 4.81 13.69 10.38
N PHE A 163 3.50 13.65 10.60
CA PHE A 163 2.54 12.93 9.74
C PHE A 163 1.88 13.79 8.67
N GLU A 164 2.07 15.11 8.70
CA GLU A 164 1.36 16.05 7.81
C GLU A 164 2.21 16.53 6.63
N PRO A 165 1.63 16.61 5.41
CA PRO A 165 2.26 17.31 4.30
C PRO A 165 2.22 18.83 4.50
N GLU A 166 3.32 19.52 4.14
CA GLU A 166 3.41 20.99 4.13
C GLU A 166 2.20 21.64 3.41
N PRO A 167 1.64 22.75 3.94
CA PRO A 167 0.55 23.48 3.30
C PRO A 167 1.07 24.19 2.04
N GLY A 168 1.07 23.48 0.91
CA GLY A 168 1.51 24.05 -0.37
C GLY A 168 1.87 23.04 -1.46
N VAL A 169 2.00 21.75 -1.13
CA VAL A 169 2.20 20.70 -2.13
C VAL A 169 0.89 20.49 -2.89
N ARG A 170 0.86 20.94 -4.15
CA ARG A 170 -0.30 20.70 -5.04
C ARG A 170 -0.46 19.21 -5.25
N PHE A 171 -1.63 18.69 -4.92
CA PHE A 171 -2.00 17.34 -5.26
C PHE A 171 -1.98 17.18 -6.78
N TRP A 172 -1.57 16.01 -7.28
CA TRP A 172 -1.68 15.63 -8.70
C TRP A 172 -3.08 15.87 -9.32
N ARG A 173 -4.12 15.97 -8.49
CA ARG A 173 -5.51 16.27 -8.81
C ARG A 173 -5.69 17.70 -9.35
N ASP A 174 -4.73 18.58 -9.10
CA ASP A 174 -4.70 19.96 -9.57
C ASP A 174 -3.89 20.14 -10.87
N ILE A 175 -3.22 19.10 -11.36
CA ILE A 175 -2.55 19.10 -12.65
C ILE A 175 -3.61 18.89 -13.73
N GLY A 176 -4.02 19.98 -14.37
CA GLY A 176 -5.01 19.98 -15.46
C GLY A 176 -6.15 20.99 -15.27
N ASN A 177 -6.34 21.52 -14.05
CA ASN A 177 -7.40 22.49 -13.79
C ASN A 177 -6.92 23.91 -14.16
N LYS A 178 -6.97 24.24 -15.46
CA LYS A 178 -6.79 25.63 -15.91
C LYS A 178 -8.06 26.43 -15.58
N GLY A 179 -8.01 27.18 -14.48
CA GLY A 179 -8.85 28.36 -14.32
C GLY A 179 -9.65 28.43 -13.03
N ALA A 180 -9.04 29.00 -11.99
CA ALA A 180 -9.77 29.86 -11.08
C ALA A 180 -8.87 31.06 -10.78
N LYS A 181 -9.28 32.21 -11.30
CA LYS A 181 -8.59 33.49 -11.19
C LYS A 181 -8.37 33.84 -9.72
N ARG A 182 -7.18 34.38 -9.43
CA ARG A 182 -6.93 35.30 -8.32
C ARG A 182 -8.05 36.36 -8.26
N ALA A 183 -8.76 36.39 -7.15
CA ALA A 183 -9.37 37.58 -6.56
C ALA A 183 -9.18 37.37 -5.05
N GLY A 184 -8.34 38.13 -4.35
CA GLY A 184 -8.34 39.58 -4.29
C GLY A 184 -9.08 39.97 -3.01
N ASN A 185 -8.33 40.35 -1.98
CA ASN A 185 -8.80 40.86 -0.69
C ASN A 185 -10.05 41.73 -0.82
N PHE A 186 -11.02 41.57 0.08
CA PHE A 186 -11.73 42.70 0.67
C PHE A 186 -12.21 42.37 2.08
N SER A 187 -11.97 43.33 2.95
CA SER A 187 -12.25 43.44 4.38
C SER A 187 -13.70 43.85 4.68
N ASN A 188 -14.01 43.81 5.99
CA ASN A 188 -15.06 44.52 6.74
C ASN A 188 -16.42 43.85 7.00
N ALA A 189 -16.56 43.50 8.29
CA ALA A 189 -17.46 44.14 9.26
C ALA A 189 -18.99 44.00 9.12
N SER A 190 -19.56 43.76 10.30
CA SER A 190 -20.83 44.30 10.80
C SER A 190 -22.00 43.32 10.95
N SER A 191 -22.26 43.01 12.24
CA SER A 191 -23.50 43.39 12.92
C SER A 191 -24.79 42.59 12.70
N GLN A 192 -25.15 41.89 13.78
CA GLN A 192 -26.39 42.03 14.54
C GLN A 192 -27.67 41.28 14.13
N HIS A 193 -28.38 40.93 15.22
CA HIS A 193 -29.77 40.45 15.38
C HIS A 193 -29.99 38.92 15.24
N ALA A 194 -30.62 38.21 16.19
CA ALA A 194 -31.49 38.61 17.29
C ALA A 194 -31.60 37.56 18.43
N ARG A 195 -31.70 38.07 19.68
CA ARG A 195 -32.67 37.79 20.79
C ARG A 195 -33.00 36.31 21.13
N SER A 196 -32.58 35.74 22.28
CA SER A 196 -33.21 35.75 23.65
C SER A 196 -34.65 35.23 23.69
N ALA A 197 -35.14 34.29 24.52
CA ALA A 197 -34.70 33.53 25.72
C ALA A 197 -35.77 32.39 25.97
N PRO A 198 -36.10 31.92 27.20
CA PRO A 198 -35.42 30.95 28.09
C PRO A 198 -36.32 29.72 28.46
N GLY A 199 -35.81 28.78 29.27
CA GLY A 199 -36.66 27.89 30.08
C GLY A 199 -36.13 26.46 30.21
N GLY A 200 -35.63 26.10 31.40
CA GLY A 200 -35.20 24.74 31.72
C GLY A 200 -36.33 23.82 32.17
N ARG A 201 -36.15 22.51 31.94
CA ARG A 201 -36.52 21.41 32.86
C ARG A 201 -35.89 20.10 32.40
N SER A 202 -35.45 19.33 33.40
CA SER A 202 -34.74 18.06 33.33
C SER A 202 -35.55 16.89 32.76
N LEU A 203 -34.80 15.84 32.41
CA LEU A 203 -35.16 14.43 32.25
C LEU A 203 -35.87 14.08 30.94
N GLU A 204 -35.08 13.64 29.95
CA GLU A 204 -35.10 12.27 29.43
C GLU A 204 -33.92 12.10 28.46
N ALA A 205 -33.27 10.95 28.48
CA ALA A 205 -32.35 10.55 27.42
C ALA A 205 -33.18 9.81 26.36
N PRO A 206 -33.20 10.29 25.10
CA PRO A 206 -33.47 9.37 24.01
C PRO A 206 -32.57 9.60 22.79
N GLY A 207 -32.13 8.47 22.21
CA GLY A 207 -31.73 8.38 20.81
C GLY A 207 -30.28 8.76 20.55
N GLY A 208 -29.39 7.77 20.62
CA GLY A 208 -28.16 7.81 19.83
C GLY A 208 -28.55 8.07 18.37
N ARG A 209 -28.16 9.23 17.84
CA ARG A 209 -28.27 9.51 16.42
C ARG A 209 -27.35 8.53 15.71
N GLU A 210 -27.93 7.45 15.18
CA GLU A 210 -27.23 6.59 14.22
C GLU A 210 -26.70 7.49 13.12
N VAL A 211 -25.38 7.47 13.00
CA VAL A 211 -24.70 8.19 11.96
C VAL A 211 -25.13 7.55 10.62
N PRO A 212 -25.69 8.31 9.65
CA PRO A 212 -26.34 7.74 8.45
C PRO A 212 -25.46 6.85 7.57
N TRP A 213 -24.16 6.81 7.85
CA TRP A 213 -23.13 6.11 7.09
C TRP A 213 -22.47 4.96 7.85
N ASN A 214 -22.96 4.58 9.04
CA ASN A 214 -22.43 3.41 9.75
C ASN A 214 -22.83 2.12 9.01
N LEU A 215 -21.86 1.41 8.43
CA LEU A 215 -22.09 0.07 7.91
C LEU A 215 -22.29 -0.84 9.13
N SER A 216 -23.48 -1.43 9.30
CA SER A 216 -23.68 -2.34 10.43
C SER A 216 -22.72 -3.52 10.28
N SER A 217 -21.95 -3.81 11.34
CA SER A 217 -20.99 -4.93 11.38
C SER A 217 -21.61 -6.25 10.88
N GLU A 218 -22.90 -6.44 11.15
CA GLU A 218 -23.69 -7.59 10.70
C GLU A 218 -23.77 -7.73 9.17
N THR A 219 -24.02 -6.64 8.44
CA THR A 219 -24.14 -6.69 6.97
C THR A 219 -22.81 -7.02 6.28
N ILE A 220 -21.70 -6.64 6.90
CA ILE A 220 -20.34 -6.93 6.42
C ILE A 220 -19.99 -8.40 6.69
N GLU A 221 -20.27 -8.90 7.89
CA GLU A 221 -20.08 -10.32 8.21
C GLU A 221 -20.91 -11.23 7.31
N GLU A 222 -22.15 -10.86 7.01
CA GLU A 222 -23.00 -11.58 6.06
C GLU A 222 -22.38 -11.59 4.65
N ALA A 223 -21.86 -10.44 4.18
CA ALA A 223 -21.20 -10.34 2.88
C ALA A 223 -19.91 -11.18 2.77
N LEU A 224 -19.22 -11.39 3.89
CA LEU A 224 -18.02 -12.22 3.93
C LEU A 224 -18.32 -13.72 4.00
N ARG A 225 -19.47 -14.12 4.57
CA ARG A 225 -19.86 -15.52 4.71
C ARG A 225 -20.51 -16.10 3.46
N ALA A 226 -21.32 -15.32 2.74
CA ALA A 226 -22.10 -15.82 1.62
C ALA A 226 -22.50 -14.73 0.60
N PRO A 227 -22.90 -15.11 -0.62
CA PRO A 227 -23.48 -14.19 -1.58
C PRO A 227 -24.77 -13.55 -1.04
N LEU A 228 -24.80 -12.22 -1.03
CA LEU A 228 -25.97 -11.45 -0.63
C LEU A 228 -27.02 -11.42 -1.74
N LEU A 229 -28.29 -11.26 -1.36
CA LEU A 229 -29.37 -10.99 -2.30
C LEU A 229 -29.09 -9.71 -3.11
N PRO A 230 -29.46 -9.64 -4.41
CA PRO A 230 -29.17 -8.48 -5.25
C PRO A 230 -29.66 -7.14 -4.68
N SER A 231 -30.83 -7.12 -4.02
CA SER A 231 -31.36 -5.93 -3.34
C SER A 231 -30.45 -5.46 -2.19
N ARG A 232 -29.93 -6.39 -1.39
CA ARG A 232 -28.98 -6.10 -0.29
C ARG A 232 -27.62 -5.67 -0.83
N GLN A 233 -27.14 -6.28 -1.92
CA GLN A 233 -25.91 -5.83 -2.59
C GLN A 233 -26.03 -4.38 -3.06
N GLN A 234 -27.16 -3.99 -3.68
CA GLN A 234 -27.37 -2.62 -4.14
C GLN A 234 -27.48 -1.62 -2.99
N ASP A 235 -28.15 -1.98 -1.90
CA ASP A 235 -28.20 -1.16 -0.67
C ASP A 235 -26.79 -0.93 -0.12
N LEU A 236 -26.00 -2.00 0.05
CA LEU A 236 -24.62 -1.90 0.52
C LEU A 236 -23.73 -1.04 -0.41
N ILE A 237 -23.82 -1.25 -1.72
CA ILE A 237 -23.11 -0.44 -2.73
C ILE A 237 -23.50 1.03 -2.62
N SER A 238 -24.79 1.34 -2.46
CA SER A 238 -25.29 2.71 -2.33
C SER A 238 -24.77 3.40 -1.07
N ARG A 239 -24.66 2.66 0.03
CA ARG A 239 -24.09 3.16 1.30
C ARG A 239 -22.59 3.44 1.17
N ILE A 240 -21.84 2.54 0.54
CA ILE A 240 -20.40 2.73 0.25
C ILE A 240 -20.18 3.97 -0.65
N LYS A 241 -21.04 4.16 -1.66
CA LYS A 241 -21.00 5.33 -2.54
C LYS A 241 -21.25 6.64 -1.79
N ALA A 242 -22.30 6.65 -0.97
CA ALA A 242 -22.79 7.83 -0.26
C ALA A 242 -21.82 8.38 0.81
N GLN A 243 -20.83 7.60 1.23
CA GLN A 243 -19.81 8.05 2.20
C GLN A 243 -18.91 9.15 1.61
N PRO A 244 -18.50 10.18 2.39
CA PRO A 244 -17.57 11.22 1.89
C PRO A 244 -16.19 10.65 1.56
N HIS A 245 -15.58 11.04 0.44
CA HIS A 245 -14.21 10.65 0.07
C HIS A 245 -13.10 11.25 0.96
N SER A 246 -13.47 12.10 1.92
CA SER A 246 -12.58 12.94 2.72
C SER A 246 -12.61 12.62 4.21
N ASP A 247 -13.31 11.55 4.64
CA ASP A 247 -13.39 11.18 6.05
C ASP A 247 -12.18 10.32 6.46
N PRO A 248 -11.27 10.81 7.32
CA PRO A 248 -10.12 10.06 7.84
C PRO A 248 -10.53 8.81 8.66
N GLN A 249 -11.80 8.69 9.05
CA GLN A 249 -12.34 7.56 9.80
C GLN A 249 -12.88 6.41 8.91
N PHE A 250 -12.92 6.58 7.59
CA PHE A 250 -13.36 5.52 6.65
C PHE A 250 -12.53 4.23 6.80
N THR A 251 -11.28 4.34 7.21
CA THR A 251 -10.23 3.35 6.90
C THR A 251 -9.76 2.43 8.00
N ARG A 252 -10.41 2.41 9.17
CA ARG A 252 -10.22 1.29 10.12
C ARG A 252 -11.47 0.96 10.92
N GLU A 253 -12.27 1.97 11.28
CA GLU A 253 -13.41 1.79 12.17
C GLU A 253 -14.75 1.61 11.45
N LEU A 254 -14.99 2.26 10.30
CA LEU A 254 -16.30 2.23 9.65
C LEU A 254 -16.49 1.17 8.54
N CYS A 255 -15.42 0.72 7.89
CA CYS A 255 -15.52 -0.30 6.84
C CYS A 255 -15.51 -1.74 7.38
N GLY A 256 -14.91 -2.01 8.54
CA GLY A 256 -14.79 -3.38 9.07
C GLY A 256 -14.04 -4.38 8.15
N PHE A 257 -13.38 -3.91 7.08
CA PHE A 257 -12.70 -4.75 6.10
C PHE A 257 -11.19 -4.69 6.28
N ASP A 258 -10.60 -5.79 6.75
CA ASP A 258 -9.17 -6.05 6.60
C ASP A 258 -8.88 -6.46 5.15
N SER A 259 -7.74 -6.04 4.59
CA SER A 259 -7.28 -6.45 3.26
C SER A 259 -7.17 -7.98 3.13
N THR A 260 -6.97 -8.68 4.26
CA THR A 260 -6.94 -10.16 4.33
C THR A 260 -8.28 -10.81 4.01
N CYS A 261 -9.40 -10.11 4.24
CA CYS A 261 -10.75 -10.60 3.97
C CYS A 261 -11.22 -10.29 2.53
N LEU A 262 -10.45 -9.48 1.79
CA LEU A 262 -10.80 -9.07 0.43
C LEU A 262 -11.04 -10.27 -0.53
N PRO A 263 -10.24 -11.36 -0.50
CA PRO A 263 -10.51 -12.52 -1.35
C PRO A 263 -11.90 -13.14 -1.10
N LEU A 264 -12.35 -13.21 0.15
CA LEU A 264 -13.68 -13.74 0.50
C LEU A 264 -14.80 -12.83 -0.01
N LEU A 265 -14.61 -11.51 0.09
CA LEU A 265 -15.58 -10.55 -0.43
C LEU A 265 -15.67 -10.62 -1.96
N VAL A 266 -14.53 -10.79 -2.64
CA VAL A 266 -14.48 -10.96 -4.10
C VAL A 266 -15.22 -12.21 -4.53
N GLU A 267 -14.99 -13.35 -3.87
CA GLU A 267 -15.66 -14.61 -4.22
C GLU A 267 -17.18 -14.57 -3.94
N ASN A 268 -17.60 -13.98 -2.82
CA ASN A 268 -19.01 -13.99 -2.43
C ASN A 268 -19.82 -12.85 -3.05
N ASN A 269 -19.23 -11.66 -3.19
CA ASN A 269 -19.93 -10.43 -3.58
C ASN A 269 -19.06 -9.52 -4.47
N PRO A 270 -18.73 -9.94 -5.72
CA PRO A 270 -17.91 -9.16 -6.65
C PRO A 270 -18.33 -7.68 -6.86
N PRO A 271 -19.62 -7.34 -7.06
CA PRO A 271 -20.01 -5.95 -7.33
C PRO A 271 -19.82 -5.04 -6.10
N VAL A 272 -19.95 -5.61 -4.89
CA VAL A 272 -19.67 -4.90 -3.63
C VAL A 272 -18.16 -4.67 -3.50
N ALA A 273 -17.35 -5.69 -3.80
CA ALA A 273 -15.89 -5.58 -3.77
C ALA A 273 -15.38 -4.49 -4.73
N VAL A 274 -15.92 -4.41 -5.95
CA VAL A 274 -15.57 -3.36 -6.91
C VAL A 274 -15.84 -1.98 -6.32
N GLU A 275 -17.02 -1.74 -5.75
CA GLU A 275 -17.36 -0.42 -5.23
C GLU A 275 -16.52 -0.04 -4.01
N LEU A 276 -16.29 -0.99 -3.11
CA LEU A 276 -15.38 -0.81 -1.98
C LEU A 276 -13.98 -0.43 -2.46
N LEU A 277 -13.44 -1.16 -3.43
CA LEU A 277 -12.11 -0.91 -3.98
C LEU A 277 -12.04 0.43 -4.69
N ARG A 278 -13.04 0.83 -5.49
CA ARG A 278 -13.10 2.19 -6.06
C ARG A 278 -13.02 3.26 -4.98
N LYS A 279 -13.71 3.04 -3.85
CA LYS A 279 -13.71 3.99 -2.73
C LYS A 279 -12.35 4.06 -2.04
N VAL A 280 -11.77 2.90 -1.69
CA VAL A 280 -10.47 2.78 -1.02
C VAL A 280 -9.34 3.28 -1.89
N LEU A 281 -9.30 2.87 -3.16
CA LEU A 281 -8.27 3.27 -4.14
C LEU A 281 -8.43 4.75 -4.58
N GLY A 282 -9.65 5.30 -4.53
CA GLY A 282 -9.91 6.72 -4.80
C GLY A 282 -9.64 7.65 -3.60
N ALA A 283 -9.59 7.12 -2.37
CA ALA A 283 -9.30 7.85 -1.14
C ALA A 283 -7.79 8.14 -1.02
N GLY A 284 -7.32 9.15 -1.74
CA GLY A 284 -5.90 9.53 -1.84
C GLY A 284 -5.21 10.05 -0.56
N GLN A 285 -5.83 9.92 0.62
CA GLN A 285 -5.24 10.29 1.91
C GLN A 285 -4.45 9.13 2.57
N LEU A 286 -4.55 7.89 2.07
CA LEU A 286 -4.02 6.70 2.76
C LEU A 286 -3.30 5.74 1.81
N GLN A 287 -2.11 6.15 1.36
CA GLN A 287 -1.25 5.35 0.47
C GLN A 287 -0.98 3.95 1.02
N ASP A 288 -0.71 3.75 2.31
CA ASP A 288 -0.40 2.40 2.83
C ASP A 288 -1.60 1.45 2.82
N LEU A 289 -2.82 1.97 3.02
CA LEU A 289 -4.02 1.14 2.91
C LEU A 289 -4.21 0.72 1.45
N MET A 290 -4.03 1.64 0.52
CA MET A 290 -4.05 1.33 -0.91
C MET A 290 -3.03 0.22 -1.26
N LEU A 291 -1.81 0.26 -0.70
CA LEU A 291 -0.81 -0.77 -0.90
C LEU A 291 -1.23 -2.14 -0.34
N GLU A 292 -1.82 -2.19 0.86
CA GLU A 292 -2.35 -3.44 1.45
C GLU A 292 -3.43 -4.07 0.55
N TYR A 293 -4.35 -3.26 0.02
CA TYR A 293 -5.39 -3.73 -0.90
C TYR A 293 -4.81 -4.13 -2.27
N PHE A 294 -3.80 -3.44 -2.79
CA PHE A 294 -3.10 -3.89 -4.01
C PHE A 294 -2.37 -5.21 -3.80
N ALA A 295 -1.69 -5.39 -2.68
CA ALA A 295 -1.04 -6.65 -2.34
C ALA A 295 -2.05 -7.78 -2.23
N ALA A 296 -3.20 -7.54 -1.57
CA ALA A 296 -4.29 -8.50 -1.49
C ALA A 296 -4.86 -8.84 -2.87
N LEU A 297 -5.14 -7.83 -3.71
CA LEU A 297 -5.63 -8.01 -5.09
C LEU A 297 -4.67 -8.86 -5.92
N VAL A 298 -3.39 -8.50 -5.96
CA VAL A 298 -2.38 -9.19 -6.77
C VAL A 298 -2.12 -10.62 -6.25
N GLY A 299 -2.32 -10.85 -4.95
CA GLY A 299 -2.18 -12.15 -4.31
C GLY A 299 -3.33 -13.14 -4.60
N MET A 300 -4.49 -12.67 -5.05
CA MET A 300 -5.69 -13.51 -5.24
C MET A 300 -5.47 -14.68 -6.18
N GLU A 301 -6.17 -15.78 -5.89
CA GLU A 301 -6.27 -16.91 -6.79
C GLU A 301 -7.03 -16.55 -8.08
N MET A 302 -6.75 -17.30 -9.14
CA MET A 302 -7.41 -17.08 -10.42
C MET A 302 -8.83 -17.64 -10.39
N SER A 303 -9.83 -16.77 -10.28
CA SER A 303 -11.25 -17.11 -10.35
C SER A 303 -11.98 -16.19 -11.34
N VAL A 304 -13.21 -16.57 -11.72
CA VAL A 304 -14.06 -15.72 -12.57
C VAL A 304 -14.37 -14.40 -11.84
N HIS A 305 -14.68 -14.48 -10.55
CA HIS A 305 -15.00 -13.33 -9.71
C HIS A 305 -13.81 -12.37 -9.55
N ALA A 306 -12.60 -12.88 -9.32
CA ALA A 306 -11.40 -12.06 -9.30
C ALA A 306 -11.19 -11.34 -10.64
N MET A 307 -11.33 -12.04 -11.76
CA MET A 307 -11.16 -11.47 -13.10
C MET A 307 -12.22 -10.40 -13.42
N GLU A 308 -13.46 -10.58 -12.96
CA GLU A 308 -14.53 -9.57 -13.07
C GLU A 308 -14.19 -8.30 -12.31
N VAL A 309 -13.72 -8.42 -11.06
CA VAL A 309 -13.30 -7.28 -10.23
C VAL A 309 -12.11 -6.55 -10.85
N PHE A 310 -11.05 -7.28 -11.25
CA PHE A 310 -9.89 -6.70 -11.91
C PHE A 310 -10.27 -5.99 -13.20
N LYS A 311 -11.09 -6.60 -14.05
CA LYS A 311 -11.55 -5.99 -15.30
C LYS A 311 -12.27 -4.67 -15.04
N ALA A 312 -13.21 -4.64 -14.09
CA ALA A 312 -13.95 -3.43 -13.76
C ALA A 312 -13.01 -2.30 -13.33
N LEU A 313 -12.07 -2.59 -12.44
CA LEU A 313 -11.13 -1.60 -11.91
C LEU A 313 -10.10 -1.13 -12.94
N ILE A 314 -9.64 -2.01 -13.84
CA ILE A 314 -8.75 -1.68 -14.96
C ILE A 314 -9.45 -0.75 -15.94
N CYS A 315 -10.68 -1.09 -16.36
CA CYS A 315 -11.45 -0.27 -17.30
C CYS A 315 -11.79 1.11 -16.70
N ASP A 316 -12.00 1.18 -15.39
CA ASP A 316 -12.26 2.43 -14.67
C ASP A 316 -10.97 3.23 -14.37
N SER A 317 -9.80 2.76 -14.82
CA SER A 317 -8.49 3.36 -14.50
C SER A 317 -8.22 3.52 -13.00
N SER A 318 -8.87 2.69 -12.17
CA SER A 318 -8.73 2.73 -10.70
C SER A 318 -7.46 2.03 -10.21
N ILE A 319 -6.87 1.16 -11.04
CA ILE A 319 -5.62 0.45 -10.75
C ILE A 319 -4.51 0.97 -11.69
N PRO A 320 -3.31 1.31 -11.19
CA PRO A 320 -2.16 1.69 -12.01
C PRO A 320 -1.67 0.56 -12.93
N THR A 321 -1.08 0.92 -14.07
CA THR A 321 -0.55 -0.04 -15.07
C THR A 321 0.44 -1.03 -14.47
N ASP A 322 1.34 -0.60 -13.58
CA ASP A 322 2.34 -1.47 -12.96
C ASP A 322 1.71 -2.60 -12.13
N ILE A 323 0.59 -2.31 -11.43
CA ILE A 323 -0.14 -3.29 -10.63
C ILE A 323 -0.90 -4.26 -11.54
N THR A 324 -1.49 -3.76 -12.63
CA THR A 324 -2.10 -4.59 -13.66
C THR A 324 -1.08 -5.55 -14.29
N ASN A 325 0.09 -5.04 -14.66
CA ASN A 325 1.17 -5.84 -15.25
C ASN A 325 1.65 -6.91 -14.27
N LEU A 326 1.87 -6.55 -13.01
CA LEU A 326 2.27 -7.50 -11.96
C LEU A 326 1.23 -8.61 -11.76
N TYR A 327 -0.07 -8.28 -11.75
CA TYR A 327 -1.12 -9.29 -11.66
C TYR A 327 -1.09 -10.24 -12.86
N ILE A 328 -0.97 -9.72 -14.09
CA ILE A 328 -0.90 -10.52 -15.31
C ILE A 328 0.31 -11.46 -15.28
N THR A 329 1.50 -10.95 -14.95
CA THR A 329 2.72 -11.77 -14.81
C THR A 329 2.54 -12.86 -13.76
N ASN A 330 1.91 -12.56 -12.62
CA ASN A 330 1.61 -13.56 -11.60
C ASN A 330 0.64 -14.64 -12.09
N CYS A 331 -0.39 -14.27 -12.86
CA CYS A 331 -1.30 -15.23 -13.48
C CYS A 331 -0.59 -16.13 -14.49
N ILE A 332 0.28 -15.57 -15.34
CA ILE A 332 1.10 -16.32 -16.29
C ILE A 332 2.00 -17.32 -15.52
N ALA A 333 2.72 -16.85 -14.50
CA ALA A 333 3.56 -17.71 -13.65
C ALA A 333 2.76 -18.84 -12.97
N LYS A 334 1.56 -18.55 -12.46
CA LYS A 334 0.65 -19.56 -11.89
C LYS A 334 0.26 -20.62 -12.94
N CYS A 335 -0.04 -20.23 -14.17
CA CYS A 335 -0.31 -21.17 -15.26
C CYS A 335 0.87 -22.12 -15.51
N HIS A 336 2.12 -21.63 -15.53
CA HIS A 336 3.30 -22.49 -15.72
C HIS A 336 3.56 -23.42 -14.52
N GLY A 337 3.24 -22.98 -13.30
CA GLY A 337 3.47 -23.75 -12.08
C GLY A 337 2.52 -24.94 -11.85
N VAL A 338 1.40 -25.02 -12.57
CA VAL A 338 0.41 -26.09 -12.40
C VAL A 338 0.86 -27.37 -13.13
N LYS A 339 1.04 -28.46 -12.37
CA LYS A 339 1.48 -29.77 -12.90
C LYS A 339 0.38 -30.55 -13.62
N ASP A 340 -0.87 -30.40 -13.17
CA ASP A 340 -2.01 -31.07 -13.77
C ASP A 340 -2.40 -30.36 -15.08
N THR A 341 -2.17 -31.02 -16.22
CA THR A 341 -2.47 -30.51 -17.57
C THR A 341 -3.93 -30.08 -17.75
N TYR A 342 -4.89 -30.76 -17.12
CA TYR A 342 -6.30 -30.41 -17.22
C TYR A 342 -6.59 -29.11 -16.48
N MET A 343 -6.11 -28.99 -15.23
CA MET A 343 -6.24 -27.77 -14.43
C MET A 343 -5.48 -26.59 -15.05
N GLN A 344 -4.27 -26.83 -15.56
CA GLN A 344 -3.47 -25.83 -16.28
C GLN A 344 -4.24 -25.30 -17.49
N ASN A 345 -4.79 -26.18 -18.33
CA ASN A 345 -5.60 -25.76 -19.48
C ASN A 345 -6.82 -24.94 -19.05
N ARG A 346 -7.44 -25.25 -17.91
CA ARG A 346 -8.56 -24.46 -17.36
C ARG A 346 -8.12 -23.04 -16.97
N LEU A 347 -6.98 -22.90 -16.28
CA LEU A 347 -6.43 -21.59 -15.88
C LEU A 347 -5.98 -20.77 -17.09
N VAL A 348 -5.32 -21.40 -18.06
CA VAL A 348 -4.93 -20.77 -19.32
C VAL A 348 -6.15 -20.25 -20.07
N ARG A 349 -7.24 -21.03 -20.14
CA ARG A 349 -8.51 -20.56 -20.74
C ARG A 349 -9.05 -19.35 -20.01
N LEU A 350 -9.11 -19.38 -18.68
CA LEU A 350 -9.61 -18.29 -17.86
C LEU A 350 -8.81 -17.00 -18.10
N LEU A 351 -7.48 -17.07 -18.01
CA LEU A 351 -6.60 -15.93 -18.26
C LEU A 351 -6.74 -15.41 -19.69
N SER A 352 -6.80 -16.31 -20.68
CA SER A 352 -6.95 -15.92 -22.08
C SER A 352 -8.25 -15.16 -22.32
N VAL A 353 -9.38 -15.64 -21.78
CA VAL A 353 -10.68 -14.97 -21.92
C VAL A 353 -10.69 -13.60 -21.22
N PHE A 354 -10.09 -13.51 -20.03
CA PHE A 354 -9.92 -12.24 -19.32
C PHE A 354 -9.11 -11.22 -20.14
N LEU A 355 -7.94 -11.60 -20.64
CA LEU A 355 -7.08 -10.74 -21.46
C LEU A 355 -7.76 -10.34 -22.78
N GLN A 356 -8.50 -11.25 -23.42
CA GLN A 356 -9.32 -10.91 -24.59
C GLN A 356 -10.38 -9.84 -24.24
N SER A 357 -10.95 -9.88 -23.03
CA SER A 357 -11.91 -8.88 -22.58
C SER A 357 -11.29 -7.50 -22.38
N LEU A 358 -10.04 -7.45 -21.91
CA LEU A 358 -9.26 -6.21 -21.78
C LEU A 358 -8.85 -5.65 -23.14
N VAL A 359 -8.49 -6.52 -24.09
CA VAL A 359 -8.25 -6.15 -25.49
C VAL A 359 -9.50 -5.52 -26.12
N ARG A 360 -10.66 -6.16 -25.98
CA ARG A 360 -11.93 -5.65 -26.55
C ARG A 360 -12.35 -4.32 -25.95
N SER A 361 -12.07 -4.09 -24.66
CA SER A 361 -12.34 -2.82 -23.98
C SER A 361 -11.31 -1.73 -24.29
N LYS A 362 -10.30 -2.02 -25.11
CA LYS A 362 -9.21 -1.09 -25.49
C LYS A 362 -8.48 -0.51 -24.29
N SER A 363 -8.25 -1.32 -23.25
CA SER A 363 -7.46 -0.87 -22.11
C SER A 363 -6.05 -0.50 -22.55
N ALA A 364 -5.66 0.75 -22.29
CA ALA A 364 -4.32 1.27 -22.58
C ALA A 364 -3.21 0.52 -21.84
N GLN A 365 -3.55 -0.20 -20.77
CA GLN A 365 -2.60 -0.86 -19.87
C GLN A 365 -1.94 -2.11 -20.47
N LEU A 366 -2.52 -2.71 -21.53
CA LEU A 366 -1.96 -3.93 -22.12
C LEU A 366 -0.79 -3.68 -23.09
N ARG A 367 -0.54 -2.43 -23.49
CA ARG A 367 0.46 -2.12 -24.55
C ARG A 367 1.87 -2.57 -24.18
N ASP A 368 2.24 -2.42 -22.92
CA ASP A 368 3.60 -2.72 -22.46
C ASP A 368 3.83 -4.24 -22.22
N MET A 369 2.76 -5.04 -22.25
CA MET A 369 2.79 -6.48 -21.97
C MET A 369 2.55 -7.35 -23.21
N VAL A 370 2.40 -6.75 -24.40
CA VAL A 370 1.99 -7.50 -25.62
C VAL A 370 2.95 -8.65 -25.93
N ILE A 371 4.26 -8.43 -25.83
CA ILE A 371 5.27 -9.46 -26.14
C ILE A 371 5.20 -10.62 -25.13
N GLU A 372 5.07 -10.33 -23.84
CA GLU A 372 4.98 -11.34 -22.79
C GLU A 372 3.70 -12.17 -22.95
N ILE A 373 2.57 -11.52 -23.23
CA ILE A 373 1.28 -12.19 -23.45
C ILE A 373 1.33 -13.01 -24.76
N GLN A 374 1.98 -12.52 -25.81
CA GLN A 374 2.17 -13.29 -27.04
C GLN A 374 3.01 -14.55 -26.81
N SER A 375 4.10 -14.43 -26.06
CA SER A 375 4.94 -15.57 -25.67
C SER A 375 4.11 -16.62 -24.92
N PHE A 376 3.32 -16.19 -23.93
CA PHE A 376 2.35 -17.05 -23.24
C PHE A 376 1.38 -17.73 -24.20
N CYS A 377 0.81 -16.99 -25.17
CA CYS A 377 -0.13 -17.57 -26.13
C CYS A 377 0.51 -18.63 -27.05
N ILE A 378 1.78 -18.44 -27.43
CA ILE A 378 2.53 -19.39 -28.26
C ILE A 378 2.78 -20.68 -27.49
N GLU A 379 3.24 -20.58 -26.24
CA GLU A 379 3.50 -21.73 -25.37
C GLU A 379 2.24 -22.57 -25.15
N PHE A 380 1.10 -21.91 -24.92
CA PHE A 380 -0.19 -22.57 -24.71
C PHE A 380 -1.08 -22.60 -25.96
N SER A 381 -0.50 -22.59 -27.16
CA SER A 381 -1.21 -22.52 -28.44
C SER A 381 -2.22 -23.65 -28.69
N ARG A 382 -2.10 -24.79 -27.98
CA ARG A 382 -3.08 -25.88 -28.01
C ARG A 382 -4.44 -25.47 -27.41
N VAL A 383 -4.46 -24.46 -26.55
CA VAL A 383 -5.69 -23.88 -25.99
C VAL A 383 -6.27 -22.88 -26.98
N LYS A 384 -7.50 -23.13 -27.43
CA LYS A 384 -8.19 -22.33 -28.47
C LYS A 384 -8.26 -20.84 -28.10
N GLU A 385 -8.51 -20.55 -26.83
CA GLU A 385 -8.63 -19.20 -26.29
C GLU A 385 -7.30 -18.44 -26.33
N ALA A 386 -6.18 -19.12 -26.04
CA ALA A 386 -4.84 -18.54 -26.14
C ALA A 386 -4.48 -18.24 -27.61
N ALA A 387 -4.75 -19.19 -28.52
CA ALA A 387 -4.56 -18.97 -29.96
C ALA A 387 -5.43 -17.82 -30.51
N THR A 388 -6.63 -17.63 -29.96
CA THR A 388 -7.53 -16.53 -30.34
C THR A 388 -7.00 -15.19 -29.82
N LEU A 389 -6.54 -15.14 -28.58
CA LEU A 389 -5.92 -13.96 -27.98
C LEU A 389 -4.71 -13.48 -28.78
N PHE A 390 -3.82 -14.41 -29.18
CA PHE A 390 -2.65 -14.08 -30.01
C PHE A 390 -3.03 -13.33 -31.28
N ARG A 391 -4.05 -13.82 -32.01
CA ARG A 391 -4.52 -13.17 -33.24
C ARG A 391 -5.06 -11.77 -32.97
N MET A 392 -5.81 -11.59 -31.86
CA MET A 392 -6.34 -10.28 -31.48
C MET A 392 -5.22 -9.29 -31.16
N LEU A 393 -4.17 -9.72 -30.46
CA LEU A 393 -3.02 -8.87 -30.15
C LEU A 393 -2.26 -8.44 -31.41
N LYS A 394 -2.07 -9.36 -32.36
CA LYS A 394 -1.42 -9.06 -33.65
C LYS A 394 -2.18 -8.00 -34.45
N THR A 395 -3.52 -7.98 -34.36
CA THR A 395 -4.34 -6.92 -35.00
C THR A 395 -4.12 -5.55 -34.36
N ILE A 396 -3.89 -5.50 -33.04
CA ILE A 396 -3.62 -4.24 -32.33
C ILE A 396 -2.23 -3.69 -32.67
N GLU A 397 -1.22 -4.54 -32.85
CA GLU A 397 0.13 -4.08 -33.24
C GLU A 397 0.19 -3.49 -34.66
N GLN A 398 -0.74 -3.91 -35.52
CA GLN A 398 -0.81 -3.48 -36.92
C GLN A 398 -1.64 -2.20 -37.13
N ALA A 399 -2.34 -1.74 -36.10
CA ALA A 399 -3.19 -0.56 -36.10
C ALA A 399 -2.52 0.59 -35.35
#